data_AF-A0A960N688-F1
#
_entry.id   AF-A0A960N688-F1
#
_cell.length_a   1.000
_cell.length_b   1.000
_cell.length_c   1.000
_cell.angle_alpha   90.00
_cell.angle_beta   90.00
_cell.angle_gamma   90.00
#
_symmetry.space_group_name_H-M   'P 1'
#
loop_
_entity.id
_entity.type
_entity.pdbx_description
1 polymer ?
#
loop_
_entity_poly.entity_id
_entity_poly.type
_entity_poly.pdbx_seq_one_letter_code
_entity_poly.pdbx_strand_id
1 'polypeptide(L)'
;ELHAVTQGTWKLYVPHEYRTLAGKPGGTGGIPAPYASAKAATELYDLAKDIEEKHNVADQHPEIVERLLAEVEKARAELGDNLTKRQGAGNREPGRLTDAEAKALEALHWPDGKPSKR
;
A
#
# COMPACT_ATOMS: atom_id res chain seq x y z
N GLU A 1 1.78 -0.63 3.75
CA GLU A 1 2.40 -1.87 3.26
C GLU A 1 3.09 -1.58 1.96
N LEU A 2 4.25 -2.17 1.72
CA LEU A 2 4.99 -2.01 0.47
C LEU A 2 4.74 -3.22 -0.43
N HIS A 3 4.08 -3.00 -1.58
CA HIS A 3 3.69 -4.08 -2.50
C HIS A 3 4.53 -4.12 -3.78
N ALA A 4 5.05 -2.98 -4.24
CA ALA A 4 5.89 -2.89 -5.43
C ALA A 4 6.81 -1.66 -5.41
N VAL A 5 7.86 -1.69 -6.22
CA VAL A 5 8.72 -0.55 -6.54
C VAL A 5 8.81 -0.39 -8.06
N THR A 6 8.83 0.86 -8.51
CA THR A 6 9.04 1.22 -9.92
C THR A 6 10.26 2.11 -10.07
N GLN A 7 11.09 1.83 -11.09
CA GLN A 7 12.25 2.64 -11.43
C GLN A 7 12.44 2.65 -12.95
N GLY A 8 12.18 3.80 -13.58
CA GLY A 8 12.15 3.88 -15.04
C GLY A 8 11.04 2.98 -15.59
N THR A 9 11.41 2.06 -16.49
CA THR A 9 10.47 1.12 -17.11
C THR A 9 10.28 -0.16 -16.29
N TRP A 10 11.11 -0.37 -15.26
CA TRP A 10 11.08 -1.59 -14.48
C TRP A 10 10.11 -1.47 -13.31
N LYS A 11 9.31 -2.52 -13.10
CA LYS A 11 8.45 -2.67 -11.95
C LYS A 11 8.69 -4.02 -11.29
N LEU A 12 9.02 -4.00 -10.00
CA LEU A 12 9.19 -5.19 -9.18
C LEU A 12 8.06 -5.25 -8.16
N TYR A 13 7.29 -6.33 -8.19
CA TYR A 13 6.40 -6.70 -7.09
C TYR A 13 7.18 -7.48 -6.04
N VAL A 14 6.89 -7.19 -4.76
CA VAL A 14 7.37 -7.98 -3.62
C VAL A 14 6.25 -8.89 -3.14
N PRO A 15 6.54 -10.01 -2.43
CA PRO A 15 5.50 -10.94 -2.01
C PRO A 15 4.43 -10.27 -1.14
N HIS A 16 3.17 -10.30 -1.60
CA HIS A 16 2.02 -9.72 -0.89
C HIS A 16 0.71 -10.39 -1.32
N GLU A 17 -0.33 -10.21 -0.50
CA GLU A 17 -1.69 -10.62 -0.85
C GLU A 17 -2.45 -9.49 -1.54
N TYR A 18 -3.26 -9.83 -2.54
CA TYR A 18 -4.10 -8.89 -3.26
C TYR A 18 -5.49 -9.46 -3.52
N ARG A 19 -6.46 -8.55 -3.73
CA ARG A 19 -7.85 -8.92 -4.02
C ARG A 19 -8.05 -9.11 -5.52
N THR A 20 -8.81 -10.13 -5.88
CA THR A 20 -9.15 -10.45 -7.27
C THR A 20 -10.59 -10.93 -7.37
N LEU A 21 -11.22 -10.74 -8.52
CA LEU A 21 -12.48 -11.40 -8.84
C LEU A 21 -12.27 -12.86 -9.28
N ALA A 22 -11.03 -13.27 -9.59
CA ALA A 22 -10.70 -14.63 -10.03
C ALA A 22 -11.60 -15.12 -11.19
N GLY A 23 -11.90 -14.24 -12.15
CA GLY A 23 -12.77 -14.53 -13.30
C GLY A 23 -14.28 -14.43 -13.01
N LYS A 24 -14.70 -14.12 -11.78
CA LYS A 24 -16.11 -13.88 -11.44
C LYS A 24 -16.60 -12.56 -12.07
N PRO A 25 -17.90 -12.46 -12.43
CA PRO A 25 -18.48 -11.20 -12.87
C PRO A 25 -18.42 -10.14 -11.78
N GLY A 26 -18.39 -8.87 -12.19
CA GLY A 26 -18.55 -7.74 -11.28
C GLY A 26 -19.94 -7.74 -10.65
N GLY A 27 -20.05 -7.06 -9.50
CA GLY A 27 -21.34 -6.85 -8.86
C GLY A 27 -22.24 -5.89 -9.66
N THR A 28 -23.55 -5.89 -9.37
CA THR A 28 -24.55 -5.09 -10.08
C THR A 28 -25.35 -4.21 -9.12
N GLY A 29 -25.95 -3.13 -9.64
CA GLY A 29 -26.81 -2.26 -8.83
C GLY A 29 -26.11 -1.50 -7.70
N GLY A 30 -24.80 -1.21 -7.85
CA GLY A 30 -24.00 -0.55 -6.81
C GLY A 30 -23.52 -1.49 -5.69
N ILE A 31 -23.84 -2.77 -5.75
CA ILE A 31 -23.41 -3.79 -4.79
C ILE A 31 -22.17 -4.48 -5.36
N PRO A 32 -21.00 -4.44 -4.68
CA PRO A 32 -19.80 -5.13 -5.17
C PRO A 32 -19.91 -6.65 -5.02
N ALA A 33 -19.30 -7.38 -5.95
CA ALA A 33 -19.19 -8.84 -5.85
C ALA A 33 -18.16 -9.25 -4.76
N PRO A 34 -18.33 -10.42 -4.12
CA PRO A 34 -17.33 -10.95 -3.19
C PRO A 34 -15.98 -11.20 -3.87
N TYR A 35 -14.93 -10.56 -3.36
CA TYR A 35 -13.56 -10.77 -3.82
C TYR A 35 -12.97 -12.07 -3.26
N ALA A 36 -12.06 -12.66 -4.03
CA ALA A 36 -11.10 -13.67 -3.57
C ALA A 36 -9.75 -13.00 -3.23
N SER A 37 -8.93 -13.68 -2.43
CA SER A 37 -7.54 -13.29 -2.17
C SER A 37 -6.59 -14.15 -3.00
N ALA A 38 -5.54 -13.54 -3.54
CA ALA A 38 -4.45 -14.17 -4.26
C ALA A 38 -3.11 -13.66 -3.74
N LYS A 39 -2.01 -14.35 -4.08
CA LYS A 39 -0.65 -14.00 -3.65
C LYS A 39 0.20 -13.67 -4.86
N ALA A 40 0.83 -12.50 -4.84
CA ALA A 40 1.91 -12.18 -5.76
C ALA A 40 3.22 -12.75 -5.21
N ALA A 41 4.04 -13.32 -6.09
CA ALA A 41 5.42 -13.66 -5.78
C ALA A 41 6.33 -12.45 -6.00
N THR A 42 7.65 -12.66 -5.92
CA THR A 42 8.60 -11.67 -6.45
C THR A 42 8.57 -11.75 -7.97
N GLU A 43 8.11 -10.69 -8.62
CA GLU A 43 7.93 -10.65 -10.08
C GLU A 43 8.44 -9.32 -10.65
N LEU A 44 9.16 -9.39 -11.77
CA LEU A 44 9.72 -8.23 -12.45
C LEU A 44 9.10 -8.08 -13.84
N TYR A 45 8.68 -6.87 -14.18
CA TYR A 45 8.08 -6.53 -15.47
C TYR A 45 8.79 -5.32 -16.12
N ASP A 46 8.99 -5.38 -17.44
CA ASP A 46 9.46 -4.25 -18.26
C ASP A 46 8.26 -3.53 -18.88
N LEU A 47 7.79 -2.47 -18.22
CA LEU A 47 6.58 -1.73 -18.59
C LEU A 47 6.69 -1.04 -19.95
N ALA A 48 7.90 -0.84 -20.49
CA ALA A 48 8.06 -0.28 -21.83
C ALA A 48 7.66 -1.27 -22.94
N LYS A 49 7.83 -2.57 -22.69
CA LYS A 49 7.50 -3.63 -23.65
C LYS A 49 6.23 -4.38 -23.28
N ASP A 50 5.89 -4.38 -21.99
CA ASP A 50 4.80 -5.13 -21.42
C ASP A 50 4.05 -4.31 -20.37
N ILE A 51 3.32 -3.30 -20.86
CA ILE A 51 2.49 -2.43 -20.02
C ILE A 51 1.34 -3.19 -19.33
N GLU A 52 0.98 -4.37 -19.86
CA GLU A 52 -0.06 -5.24 -19.30
C GLU A 52 0.48 -6.20 -18.22
N GLU A 53 1.79 -6.17 -17.95
CA GLU A 53 2.45 -6.97 -16.91
C GLU A 53 2.17 -8.48 -17.06
N LYS A 54 2.24 -8.99 -18.30
CA LYS A 54 1.94 -10.40 -18.62
C LYS A 54 3.13 -11.34 -18.49
N HIS A 55 4.35 -10.83 -18.62
CA HIS A 55 5.57 -11.61 -18.70
C HIS A 55 6.51 -11.26 -17.54
N ASN A 56 6.53 -12.13 -16.53
CA ASN A 56 7.52 -12.03 -15.46
C ASN A 56 8.91 -12.39 -16.02
N VAL A 57 9.84 -11.44 -15.95
CA VAL A 57 11.22 -11.57 -16.44
C VAL A 57 12.26 -11.53 -15.31
N ALA A 58 11.85 -11.79 -14.07
CA ALA A 58 12.74 -11.74 -12.90
C ALA A 58 13.96 -12.67 -13.05
N ASP A 59 13.76 -13.91 -13.51
CA ASP A 59 14.85 -14.89 -13.69
C ASP A 59 15.84 -14.51 -14.81
N GLN A 60 15.40 -13.64 -15.74
CA GLN A 60 16.23 -13.18 -16.85
C GLN A 60 17.06 -11.94 -16.50
N HIS A 61 16.67 -11.22 -15.43
CA HIS A 61 17.26 -9.95 -15.02
C HIS A 61 17.53 -9.89 -13.51
N PRO A 62 18.30 -10.84 -12.94
CA PRO A 62 18.57 -10.89 -11.50
C PRO A 62 19.24 -9.62 -10.97
N GLU A 63 20.06 -8.94 -11.79
CA GLU A 63 20.74 -7.69 -11.45
C GLU A 63 19.76 -6.53 -11.22
N ILE A 64 18.65 -6.50 -11.97
CA ILE A 64 17.60 -5.50 -11.80
C ILE A 64 16.76 -5.83 -10.57
N VAL A 65 16.44 -7.11 -10.37
CA VAL A 65 15.74 -7.57 -9.16
C VAL A 65 16.51 -7.17 -7.90
N GLU A 66 17.80 -7.47 -7.83
CA GLU A 66 18.65 -7.14 -6.68
C GLU A 66 18.69 -5.63 -6.42
N ARG A 67 18.89 -4.83 -7.48
CA ARG A 67 18.89 -3.36 -7.36
C ARG A 67 17.58 -2.83 -6.81
N LEU A 68 16.45 -3.32 -7.31
CA LEU A 68 15.13 -2.86 -6.87
C LEU A 68 14.78 -3.37 -5.47
N LEU A 69 15.21 -4.58 -5.10
CA LEU A 69 15.10 -5.08 -3.73
C LEU A 69 15.92 -4.23 -2.74
N ALA A 70 17.08 -3.70 -3.15
CA ALA A 70 17.82 -2.77 -2.31
C ALA A 70 17.04 -1.47 -2.04
N GLU A 71 16.32 -0.94 -3.04
CA GLU A 71 15.44 0.22 -2.85
C GLU A 71 14.22 -0.10 -1.96
N VAL A 72 13.65 -1.30 -2.11
CA VAL A 72 12.61 -1.82 -1.21
C VAL A 72 13.10 -1.81 0.23
N GLU A 73 14.30 -2.32 0.50
CA GLU A 73 14.83 -2.38 1.86
C GLU A 73 15.11 -0.99 2.45
N LYS A 74 15.62 -0.05 1.65
CA LYS A 74 15.75 1.36 2.08
C LYS A 74 14.40 1.95 2.46
N ALA A 75 13.38 1.78 1.62
CA ALA A 75 12.04 2.31 1.88
C ALA A 75 11.41 1.68 3.14
N ARG A 76 11.58 0.37 3.33
CA ARG A 76 11.09 -0.33 4.53
C ARG A 76 11.81 0.12 5.80
N ALA A 77 13.11 0.40 5.74
CA ALA A 77 13.87 0.90 6.88
C ALA A 77 13.41 2.31 7.29
N GLU A 78 13.17 3.18 6.30
CA GLU A 78 12.79 4.57 6.56
C GLU A 78 11.31 4.71 6.98
N LEU A 79 10.39 4.12 6.22
CA LEU A 79 8.94 4.34 6.36
C LEU A 79 8.23 3.23 7.14
N GLY A 80 8.90 2.08 7.30
CA GLY A 80 8.30 0.88 7.85
C GLY A 80 7.46 0.13 6.82
N ASP A 81 6.97 -1.04 7.21
CA ASP A 81 6.14 -1.89 6.37
C ASP A 81 5.38 -2.92 7.20
N ASN A 82 4.05 -2.83 7.20
CA ASN A 82 3.20 -3.74 7.98
C ASN A 82 3.28 -5.19 7.49
N LEU A 83 3.53 -5.45 6.20
CA LEU A 83 3.65 -6.83 5.69
C LEU A 83 4.80 -7.58 6.35
N THR A 84 5.91 -6.88 6.54
CA THR A 84 7.12 -7.40 7.18
C THR A 84 7.21 -7.03 8.66
N LYS A 85 6.16 -6.40 9.21
CA LYS A 85 6.06 -5.91 10.60
C LYS A 85 7.22 -5.00 11.01
N ARG A 86 7.68 -4.15 10.10
CA ARG A 86 8.77 -3.21 10.32
C ARG A 86 8.24 -1.84 10.71
N GLN A 87 8.86 -1.23 11.71
CA GLN A 87 8.64 0.17 12.07
C GLN A 87 9.71 1.03 11.38
N GLY A 88 9.28 2.12 10.74
CA GLY A 88 10.18 3.02 10.03
C GLY A 88 10.95 3.93 10.98
N ALA A 89 12.24 4.14 10.70
CA ALA A 89 13.07 5.07 11.46
C ALA A 89 12.64 6.54 11.28
N GLY A 90 12.04 6.87 10.13
CA GLY A 90 11.50 8.19 9.81
C GLY A 90 10.07 8.42 10.32
N ASN A 91 9.46 7.43 11.00
CA ASN A 91 8.11 7.58 11.52
C ASN A 91 8.09 8.56 12.70
N ARG A 92 7.46 9.71 12.50
CA ARG A 92 7.23 10.70 13.56
C ARG A 92 6.01 10.36 14.39
N GLU A 93 6.06 10.71 15.68
CA GLU A 93 4.89 10.62 16.54
C GLU A 93 3.76 11.53 16.06
N PRO A 94 2.49 11.11 16.18
CA PRO A 94 1.36 11.99 15.95
C PRO A 94 1.40 13.20 16.87
N GLY A 95 1.04 14.37 16.34
CA GLY A 95 0.78 15.54 17.18
C GLY A 95 -0.35 15.25 18.16
N ARG A 96 -0.18 15.62 19.42
CA ARG A 96 -1.19 15.46 20.47
C ARG A 96 -1.58 16.83 20.98
N LEU A 97 -2.89 17.05 21.11
CA LEU A 97 -3.43 18.18 21.84
C LEU A 97 -3.43 17.85 23.33
N THR A 98 -3.22 18.87 24.15
CA THR A 98 -3.58 18.79 25.56
C THR A 98 -5.10 18.70 25.70
N ASP A 99 -5.59 18.18 26.83
CA ASP A 99 -7.03 18.11 27.10
C ASP A 99 -7.71 19.49 27.04
N ALA A 100 -6.97 20.56 27.41
CA ALA A 100 -7.45 21.93 27.35
C ALA A 100 -7.64 22.41 25.90
N GLU A 101 -6.66 22.17 25.03
CA GLU A 101 -6.75 22.52 23.60
C GLU A 101 -7.83 21.71 22.89
N ALA A 102 -7.94 20.42 23.20
CA ALA A 102 -9.00 19.56 22.68
C ALA A 102 -10.39 20.10 23.09
N LYS A 103 -10.59 20.45 24.36
CA LYS A 103 -11.85 21.04 24.85
C LYS A 103 -12.16 22.38 24.21
N ALA A 104 -11.16 23.23 23.97
CA ALA A 104 -11.34 24.52 23.30
C ALA A 104 -11.77 24.34 21.83
N LEU A 105 -11.15 23.40 21.12
CA LEU A 105 -11.54 23.03 19.75
C LEU A 105 -12.96 22.46 19.69
N GLU A 106 -13.33 21.59 20.64
CA GLU A 106 -14.69 21.06 20.72
C GLU A 106 -15.73 22.15 20.95
N ALA A 107 -15.47 23.10 21.84
CA ALA A 107 -16.37 24.22 22.07
C ALA A 107 -16.50 25.15 20.85
N LEU A 108 -15.42 25.32 20.08
CA LEU A 108 -15.43 26.12 18.84
C LEU A 108 -16.22 25.43 17.72
N HIS A 109 -15.95 24.15 17.48
CA HIS A 109 -16.60 23.39 16.40
C HIS A 109 -18.02 23.00 16.74
N TRP A 110 -18.32 22.86 18.03
CA TRP A 110 -19.60 22.39 18.50
C TRP A 110 -20.14 23.18 19.69
N PRO A 111 -20.53 24.46 19.47
CA PRO A 111 -20.94 25.36 20.54
C PRO A 111 -22.19 24.88 21.29
N ASP A 112 -23.10 24.18 20.61
CA ASP A 112 -24.37 23.69 21.17
C ASP A 112 -24.31 22.21 21.63
N GLY A 113 -23.11 21.65 21.82
CA GLY A 113 -22.87 20.25 22.22
C GLY A 113 -23.00 19.21 21.09
N LYS A 114 -22.00 18.32 20.95
CA LYS A 114 -21.78 17.41 19.78
C LYS A 114 -23.07 16.83 19.20
N PRO A 115 -23.21 16.71 17.86
CA PRO A 115 -24.43 16.16 17.29
C PRO A 115 -24.56 14.73 17.78
N SER A 116 -25.76 14.33 18.21
CA SER A 116 -25.99 12.90 18.42
C SER A 116 -25.75 12.20 17.09
N LYS A 117 -24.99 11.10 17.12
CA LYS A 117 -24.83 10.26 15.94
C LYS A 117 -26.23 9.81 15.50
N ARG A 118 -26.60 10.09 14.25
CA ARG A 118 -27.76 9.47 13.61
C ARG A 118 -27.53 7.99 13.41
#